data_AF-A0A445E0A5-F1
#
_entry.id   AF-A0A445E0A5-F1
#
_cell.length_a   1.000
_cell.length_b   1.000
_cell.length_c   1.000
_cell.angle_alpha   90.00
_cell.angle_beta   90.00
_cell.angle_gamma   90.00
#
_symmetry.space_group_name_H-M   'P 1'
#
loop_
_entity.id
_entity.type
_entity.pdbx_description
1 polymer ?
#
loop_
_entity_poly.entity_id
_entity_poly.type
_entity_poly.pdbx_seq_one_letter_code
_entity_poly.pdbx_strand_id
1 'polypeptide(L)' 'MDSLKRKEYHLTPKDENIQSDVVLLNGTPLKLTKSKKIPKLKPKIVDASSSSIKVAPHSIVFVQINNFNAPACAPPTK' A
#
# COMPACT_ATOMS: atom_id res chain seq x y z
N MET A 1 -19.82 3.42 8.67
CA MET A 1 -18.87 4.56 8.64
C MET A 1 -17.41 4.14 8.42
N ASP A 2 -16.98 2.91 8.77
CA ASP A 2 -15.63 2.42 8.38
C ASP A 2 -15.55 1.79 6.97
N SER A 3 -16.68 1.61 6.28
CA SER A 3 -16.75 0.99 4.93
C SER A 3 -16.13 1.84 3.81
N LEU A 4 -15.81 3.11 4.08
CA LEU A 4 -15.24 4.02 3.10
C LEU A 4 -13.74 4.22 3.28
N LYS A 5 -13.08 3.54 4.24
CA LYS A 5 -11.63 3.64 4.40
C LYS A 5 -10.92 2.56 3.59
N ARG A 6 -10.02 2.98 2.68
CA ARG A 6 -9.08 2.09 2.00
C ARG A 6 -7.67 2.28 2.54
N LYS A 7 -6.87 1.23 2.45
CA LYS A 7 -5.45 1.22 2.83
C LYS A 7 -4.64 1.29 1.55
N GLU A 8 -3.74 2.26 1.47
CA GLU A 8 -2.84 2.43 0.34
C GLU A 8 -1.39 2.23 0.74
N TYR A 9 -0.63 1.57 -0.13
CA TYR A 9 0.78 1.29 0.02
C TYR A 9 1.48 1.80 -1.25
N HIS A 10 1.95 3.04 -1.19
CA HIS A 10 2.66 3.68 -2.29
C HIS A 10 4.13 3.29 -2.23
N LEU A 11 4.62 2.67 -3.30
CA LEU A 11 6.01 2.29 -3.48
C LEU A 11 6.66 3.20 -4.50
N THR A 12 7.63 3.99 -4.05
CA THR A 12 8.39 4.90 -4.90
C THR A 12 9.88 4.58 -4.82
N PRO A 13 10.65 4.80 -5.89
CA PRO A 13 12.11 4.78 -5.79
C PRO A 13 12.59 5.85 -4.81
N LYS A 14 13.70 5.58 -4.12
CA LYS A 14 14.39 6.58 -3.32
C LYS A 14 14.95 7.67 -4.25
N ASP A 15 14.81 8.92 -3.84
CA ASP A 15 15.32 10.11 -4.56
C ASP A 15 14.84 10.17 -6.02
N GLU A 16 13.66 9.62 -6.31
CA GLU A 16 13.06 9.52 -7.67
C GLU A 16 13.91 8.75 -8.69
N ASN A 17 14.98 8.08 -8.24
CA ASN A 17 15.87 7.31 -9.07
C ASN A 17 15.34 5.89 -9.29
N ILE A 18 14.80 5.61 -10.48
CA ILE A 18 14.25 4.28 -10.83
C ILE A 18 15.28 3.14 -10.76
N GLN A 19 16.58 3.44 -10.73
CA GLN A 19 17.66 2.47 -10.55
C GLN A 19 18.10 2.32 -9.08
N SER A 20 17.47 3.03 -8.15
CA SER A 20 17.72 2.89 -6.73
C SER A 20 17.43 1.46 -6.26
N ASP A 21 18.34 0.92 -5.46
CA ASP A 21 18.18 -0.36 -4.75
C ASP A 21 17.28 -0.24 -3.51
N VAL A 22 16.93 0.98 -3.11
CA VAL A 22 16.00 1.28 -2.02
C VAL A 22 14.65 1.75 -2.55
N VAL A 23 13.59 1.10 -2.05
CA VAL A 23 12.19 1.48 -2.25
C VAL A 23 11.64 2.15 -0.99
N LEU A 24 10.83 3.18 -1.16
CA LEU A 24 10.10 3.85 -0.08
C LEU A 24 8.66 3.32 -0.02
N LEU A 25 8.18 2.95 1.17
CA LEU A 25 6.76 2.75 1.44
C LEU A 25 6.17 4.01 2.04
N ASN A 26 5.23 4.65 1.34
CA ASN A 26 4.56 5.87 1.79
C ASN A 26 5.59 6.96 2.21
N GLY A 27 6.69 7.07 1.47
CA GLY A 27 7.79 8.01 1.73
C GLY A 27 8.85 7.51 2.74
N THR A 28 8.66 6.36 3.38
CA THR A 28 9.62 5.79 4.35
C THR A 28 10.44 4.66 3.72
N PRO A 29 11.78 4.66 3.80
CA PRO A 29 12.60 3.58 3.25
C PRO A 29 12.23 2.20 3.82
N LEU A 30 11.95 1.25 2.94
CA LEU A 30 11.82 -0.15 3.32
C LEU A 30 13.21 -0.74 3.52
N LYS A 31 13.60 -0.88 4.78
CA LYS A 31 14.85 -1.51 5.20
C LYS A 31 14.56 -2.51 6.30
N LEU A 32 15.41 -3.54 6.38
CA LEU A 32 15.36 -4.45 7.53
C LEU A 32 15.55 -3.66 8.82
N THR A 33 14.86 -4.10 9.86
CA THR A 33 15.09 -3.58 11.21
C THR A 33 16.52 -3.86 11.67
N LYS A 34 16.96 -3.21 12.77
CA LYS A 34 18.29 -3.48 13.36
C LYS A 34 18.53 -4.98 13.64
N SER A 35 17.47 -5.72 13.96
CA SER A 35 17.50 -7.18 14.16
C SER A 35 17.35 -8.00 12.87
N LYS A 36 17.56 -7.40 11.69
CA LYS A 36 17.45 -8.03 10.37
C LYS A 36 16.07 -8.63 10.04
N LYS A 37 14.99 -8.14 10.68
CA LYS A 37 13.61 -8.57 10.40
C LYS A 37 12.94 -7.65 9.38
N ILE A 38 11.98 -8.21 8.63
CA ILE A 38 11.08 -7.45 7.74
C ILE A 38 10.32 -6.41 8.59
N PRO A 39 10.32 -5.12 8.21
CA PRO A 39 9.62 -4.08 8.96
C PRO A 39 8.10 -4.21 8.79
N LYS A 40 7.34 -3.62 9.72
CA LYS A 40 5.89 -3.52 9.57
C LYS A 40 5.55 -2.62 8.39
N LEU A 41 4.80 -3.15 7.42
CA LEU A 41 4.30 -2.40 6.27
C LEU A 41 3.07 -1.58 6.69
N LYS A 42 3.27 -0.30 7.02
CA LYS A 42 2.18 0.58 7.47
C LYS A 42 1.45 1.20 6.25
N PRO A 43 0.12 1.04 6.15
CA PRO A 43 -0.64 1.69 5.10
C PRO A 43 -0.82 3.18 5.38
N LYS A 44 -1.09 3.94 4.33
CA LYS A 44 -1.80 5.21 4.40
C LYS A 44 -3.30 4.91 4.43
N ILE A 45 -4.01 5.41 5.45
CA ILE A 45 -5.48 5.29 5.51
C ILE A 45 -6.07 6.46 4.74
N VAL A 46 -6.92 6.16 3.76
CA VAL A 46 -7.51 7.15 2.87
C VAL A 46 -9.01 6.96 2.85
N ASP A 47 -9.74 8.08 2.90
CA ASP A 47 -11.19 8.09 2.68
C ASP A 47 -11.47 7.96 1.18
N ALA A 48 -12.13 6.86 0.83
CA ALA A 48 -12.45 6.48 -0.53
C ALA A 48 -13.60 7.27 -1.13
N SER A 49 -14.42 7.94 -0.31
CA SER A 49 -15.53 8.77 -0.80
C SER A 49 -15.09 10.14 -1.30
N SER A 50 -13.99 10.66 -0.75
CA SER A 50 -13.53 12.03 -0.96
C SER A 50 -12.26 12.15 -1.83
N SER A 51 -11.63 11.02 -2.19
CA SER A 51 -10.37 11.05 -2.94
C SER A 51 -10.15 9.86 -3.89
N SER A 52 -9.60 10.15 -5.07
CA SER A 52 -9.12 9.12 -6.01
C SER A 52 -7.75 8.58 -5.60
N ILE A 53 -7.42 7.37 -6.09
CA ILE A 53 -6.08 6.79 -5.91
C ILE A 53 -5.11 7.62 -6.77
N LYS A 54 -4.09 8.21 -6.13
CA LYS A 54 -3.05 8.96 -6.84
C LYS A 54 -1.85 8.04 -7.05
N VAL A 55 -1.37 7.92 -8.29
CA VAL A 55 -0.20 7.10 -8.62
C VAL A 55 0.86 8.05 -9.15
N ALA A 56 2.05 8.03 -8.54
CA ALA A 56 3.16 8.85 -8.99
C ALA A 56 3.80 8.24 -10.27
N PRO A 57 4.46 9.03 -11.13
CA PRO A 57 5.24 8.48 -12.24
C PRO A 57 6.26 7.44 -11.77
N HIS A 58 6.47 6.38 -12.56
CA HIS A 58 7.42 5.30 -12.26
C HIS A 58 7.27 4.68 -10.85
N SER A 59 6.03 4.59 -10.35
CA SER A 59 5.72 4.05 -9.03
C SER A 59 4.69 2.93 -9.10
N ILE A 60 4.50 2.23 -7.99
CA ILE A 60 3.50 1.16 -7.84
C ILE A 60 2.68 1.47 -6.59
N VAL A 61 1.37 1.27 -6.65
CA VAL A 61 0.49 1.41 -5.47
C VAL A 61 -0.29 0.13 -5.27
N PHE A 62 -0.21 -0.45 -4.08
CA PHE A 62 -1.13 -1.49 -3.65
C PHE A 62 -2.27 -0.87 -2.85
N VAL A 63 -3.51 -1.28 -3.16
CA VAL A 63 -4.70 -0.76 -2.49
C VAL A 63 -5.50 -1.92 -1.92
N GLN A 64 -5.75 -1.88 -0.62
CA GLN A 64 -6.66 -2.79 0.06
C GLN A 64 -7.98 -2.07 0.32
N ILE A 65 -9.01 -2.49 -0.41
CA ILE A 65 -10.40 -2.08 -0.21
C ILE A 65 -11.03 -3.10 0.72
N ASN A 66 -11.38 -2.67 1.94
CA ASN A 66 -12.02 -3.55 2.91
C ASN A 66 -13.49 -3.74 2.53
N ASN A 67 -14.04 -4.91 2.86
CA ASN A 67 -15.46 -5.24 2.67
C ASN A 67 -15.95 -5.09 1.21
N PHE A 68 -15.04 -5.22 0.24
CA PHE A 68 -15.42 -5.29 -1.17
C PHE A 68 -16.15 -6.62 -1.42
N ASN A 69 -17.37 -6.55 -1.95
CA ASN A 69 -18.14 -7.73 -2.28
C ASN A 69 -17.60 -8.39 -3.55
N ALA A 70 -16.60 -9.26 -3.38
CA ALA A 70 -16.07 -10.11 -4.42
C ALA A 70 -16.43 -11.58 -4.13
N PRO A 71 -17.50 -12.13 -4.73
CA PRO A 71 -17.91 -13.52 -4.50
C PRO A 71 -16.81 -14.54 -4.76
N ALA A 72 -15.94 -14.30 -5.75
CA ALA A 72 -14.80 -15.15 -6.06
C ALA A 72 -13.70 -15.16 -4.95
N CYS A 73 -13.71 -14.18 -4.05
CA CYS A 73 -12.79 -14.09 -2.91
C CYS A 73 -13.42 -14.58 -1.60
N ALA A 74 -14.66 -15.07 -1.63
CA ALA A 74 -15.31 -15.62 -0.44
C ALA A 74 -14.57 -16.88 0.04
N PRO A 75 -14.58 -17.17 1.35
CA PRO A 75 -14.11 -18.46 1.84
C PRO A 75 -14.86 -19.58 1.10
N PRO A 76 -14.19 -20.69 0.78
CA PRO A 76 -14.86 -21.83 0.16
C PRO A 76 -16.04 -22.25 1.04
N THR A 77 -17.24 -22.32 0.45
CA THR A 77 -18.41 -22.90 1.10
C THR A 77 -18.17 -24.39 1.25
N LYS A 78 -18.02 -24.86 2.48
CA LYS A 78 -17.98 -26.30 2.78
C LYS A 78 -19.37 -26.90 2.63
#